data_AF-A0AAD7GAI7-F1
#
_entry.id   AF-A0AAD7GAI7-F1
#
_cell.length_a   1.000
_cell.length_b   1.000
_cell.length_c   1.000
_cell.angle_alpha   90.00
_cell.angle_beta   90.00
_cell.angle_gamma   90.00
#
_symmetry.space_group_name_H-M   'P 1'
#
loop_
_entity.id
_entity.type
_entity.pdbx_description
1 polymer ?
#
loop_
_entity_poly.entity_id
_entity_poly.type
_entity_poly.pdbx_seq_one_letter_code
_entity_poly.pdbx_strand_id
1 'polypeptide(L)'
;NIDPQLYTPSKHMRMMTGAVAGISGSFLVGPSKVTSQIRIPAPVLEGPPALAVPNWDHLTEPDNAMEELMREELVEYAMKMKGDLRNSQQQIRARDVIIESAHTTIVVQNLFVEKQSQALHVKETKKKNKREILPMDSFGCHLTNPEFIAAKVEAERLRDVEIVDKAKRAEDQEVAKAMKDNLKQWWEQVKADHATTVELWKEKCEILTADGVLKKNLPKKPVRPLKPKPP
;
A
#
# COMPACT_ATOMS: atom_id res chain seq x y z
N ASN A 1 27.29 -29.40 -0.48
CA ASN A 1 28.11 -30.32 -1.28
C ASN A 1 27.21 -31.43 -1.76
N ILE A 2 26.72 -31.33 -3.00
CA ILE A 2 25.87 -32.35 -3.63
C ILE A 2 26.73 -33.08 -4.66
N ASP A 3 26.72 -34.39 -4.61
CA ASP A 3 27.50 -35.26 -5.51
C ASP A 3 27.00 -35.13 -6.97
N PRO A 4 27.88 -34.75 -7.92
CA PRO A 4 27.51 -34.53 -9.32
C PRO A 4 27.02 -35.78 -10.05
N GLN A 5 27.33 -36.99 -9.57
CA GLN A 5 26.83 -38.23 -10.19
C GLN A 5 25.35 -38.52 -9.90
N LEU A 6 24.77 -37.84 -8.91
CA LEU A 6 23.37 -38.02 -8.53
C LEU A 6 22.41 -37.13 -9.34
N TYR A 7 22.90 -36.29 -10.25
CA TYR A 7 22.11 -35.30 -10.99
C TYR A 7 21.65 -35.82 -12.36
N THR A 8 20.67 -36.73 -12.36
CA THR A 8 20.00 -37.16 -13.60
C THR A 8 18.80 -36.25 -13.90
N PRO A 9 18.43 -36.06 -15.18
CA PRO A 9 17.28 -35.23 -15.57
C PRO A 9 15.98 -35.61 -14.84
N SER A 10 15.73 -36.91 -14.64
CA SER A 10 14.58 -37.39 -13.85
C SER A 10 14.63 -36.97 -12.39
N LYS A 11 15.81 -36.97 -11.77
CA LYS A 11 15.95 -36.55 -10.37
C LYS A 11 15.82 -35.03 -10.24
N HIS A 12 16.31 -34.28 -11.22
CA HIS A 12 16.12 -32.83 -11.32
C HIS A 12 14.63 -32.49 -11.42
N MET A 13 13.90 -33.10 -12.36
CA MET A 13 12.46 -32.90 -12.48
C MET A 13 11.75 -33.21 -11.16
N ARG A 14 12.15 -34.29 -10.46
CA ARG A 14 11.61 -34.65 -9.15
C ARG A 14 11.95 -33.63 -8.05
N MET A 15 13.15 -33.04 -8.04
CA MET A 15 13.52 -32.00 -7.08
C MET A 15 12.80 -30.68 -7.36
N MET A 16 12.70 -30.26 -8.62
CA MET A 16 11.88 -29.10 -9.01
C MET A 16 10.42 -29.33 -8.65
N THR A 17 9.85 -30.48 -9.03
CA THR A 17 8.45 -30.80 -8.68
C THR A 17 8.27 -30.92 -7.18
N GLY A 18 9.25 -31.41 -6.41
CA GLY A 18 9.19 -31.45 -4.95
C GLY A 18 9.27 -30.06 -4.31
N ALA A 19 10.18 -29.22 -4.78
CA ALA A 19 10.30 -27.82 -4.33
C ALA A 19 9.06 -27.01 -4.69
N VAL A 20 8.49 -27.24 -5.87
CA VAL A 20 7.24 -26.62 -6.32
C VAL A 20 6.02 -27.23 -5.61
N ALA A 21 5.99 -28.53 -5.31
CA ALA A 21 4.86 -29.15 -4.59
C ALA A 21 4.76 -28.67 -3.14
N GLY A 22 5.91 -28.34 -2.51
CA GLY A 22 5.94 -27.73 -1.17
C GLY A 22 5.41 -26.30 -1.12
N ILE A 23 5.26 -25.64 -2.28
CA ILE A 23 4.78 -24.27 -2.37
C ILE A 23 3.51 -24.32 -3.19
N SER A 24 2.36 -24.05 -2.58
CA SER A 24 1.07 -24.11 -3.26
C SER A 24 1.03 -23.20 -4.51
N GLY A 25 1.47 -23.66 -5.68
CA GLY A 25 1.66 -22.85 -6.89
C GLY A 25 0.38 -22.13 -7.35
N SER A 26 -0.77 -22.54 -6.79
CA SER A 26 -2.02 -21.80 -6.81
C SER A 26 -1.89 -20.33 -6.37
N PHE A 27 -0.92 -19.95 -5.53
CA PHE A 27 -0.75 -18.54 -5.15
C PHE A 27 -0.21 -17.69 -6.31
N LEU A 28 0.48 -18.28 -7.29
CA LEU A 28 0.98 -17.54 -8.46
C LEU A 28 -0.16 -17.23 -9.44
N VAL A 29 -1.04 -18.19 -9.68
CA VAL A 29 -2.10 -18.06 -10.71
C VAL A 29 -3.44 -17.64 -10.10
N GLY A 30 -3.68 -17.92 -8.82
CA GLY A 30 -4.95 -17.73 -8.15
C GLY A 30 -5.04 -16.47 -7.28
N PRO A 31 -6.23 -16.16 -6.74
CA PRO A 31 -6.47 -15.01 -5.85
C PRO A 31 -5.92 -15.22 -4.44
N SER A 32 -5.24 -16.33 -4.17
CA SER A 32 -4.67 -16.64 -2.87
C SER A 32 -3.63 -15.60 -2.47
N LYS A 33 -3.76 -15.06 -1.25
CA LYS A 33 -2.88 -14.00 -0.76
C LYS A 33 -1.49 -14.54 -0.45
N VAL A 34 -0.46 -13.81 -0.86
CA VAL A 34 0.91 -14.05 -0.43
C VAL A 34 1.02 -13.68 1.05
N THR A 35 1.47 -14.64 1.87
CA THR A 35 1.72 -14.43 3.31
C THR A 35 3.21 -14.57 3.58
N SER A 36 3.68 -14.07 4.74
CA SER A 36 5.07 -14.19 5.16
C SER A 36 5.55 -15.63 5.38
N GLN A 37 4.62 -16.59 5.41
CA GLN A 37 4.94 -18.01 5.52
C GLN A 37 5.31 -18.63 4.17
N ILE A 38 4.89 -18.03 3.05
CA ILE A 38 5.23 -18.51 1.72
C ILE A 38 6.65 -18.05 1.40
N ARG A 39 7.55 -19.01 1.21
CA ARG A 39 8.92 -18.77 0.76
C ARG A 39 9.07 -19.27 -0.67
N ILE A 40 9.67 -18.46 -1.53
CA ILE A 40 10.14 -18.91 -2.84
C ILE A 40 11.39 -19.78 -2.62
N PRO A 41 11.61 -20.85 -3.40
CA PRO A 41 12.88 -21.54 -3.34
C PRO A 41 13.99 -20.60 -3.84
N ALA A 42 15.19 -20.75 -3.27
CA ALA A 42 16.36 -20.04 -3.80
C ALA A 42 16.61 -20.46 -5.26
N PRO A 43 17.13 -19.57 -6.12
CA PRO A 43 17.51 -19.95 -7.46
C PRO A 43 18.53 -21.09 -7.41
N VAL A 44 18.28 -22.15 -8.16
CA VAL A 44 19.23 -23.25 -8.30
C VAL A 44 20.23 -22.87 -9.39
N LEU A 45 21.47 -22.57 -8.99
CA LEU A 45 22.55 -22.33 -9.93
C LEU A 45 23.14 -23.68 -10.35
N GLU A 46 22.78 -24.12 -11.56
CA GLU A 46 23.29 -25.37 -12.13
C GLU A 46 24.57 -25.12 -12.91
N GLY A 47 25.57 -25.98 -12.69
CA GLY A 47 26.76 -26.04 -13.52
C GLY A 47 26.51 -26.91 -14.76
N PRO A 48 27.27 -26.70 -15.85
CA PRO A 48 27.22 -27.59 -16.99
C PRO A 48 27.56 -29.03 -16.56
N PRO A 49 26.87 -30.05 -17.10
CA PRO A 49 27.17 -31.43 -16.76
C PRO A 49 28.59 -31.81 -17.23
N ALA A 50 29.18 -32.81 -16.57
CA ALA A 50 30.45 -33.39 -16.96
C ALA A 50 30.33 -34.20 -18.27
N LEU A 51 30.12 -33.50 -19.38
CA LEU A 51 30.11 -34.03 -20.73
C LEU A 51 31.48 -33.85 -21.37
N ALA A 52 31.80 -34.71 -22.34
CA ALA A 52 33.02 -34.58 -23.13
C ALA A 52 33.10 -33.20 -23.77
N VAL A 53 34.27 -32.55 -23.67
CA VAL A 53 34.52 -31.26 -24.30
C VAL A 53 34.88 -31.53 -25.76
N PRO A 54 34.19 -30.92 -26.73
CA PRO A 54 34.55 -31.05 -28.14
C PRO A 54 35.95 -30.51 -28.38
N ASN A 55 36.74 -31.18 -29.22
CA ASN A 55 38.01 -30.61 -29.66
C ASN A 55 37.74 -29.50 -30.69
N TRP A 56 38.05 -28.25 -30.33
CA TRP A 56 37.87 -27.09 -31.20
C TRP A 56 39.12 -26.76 -32.02
N ASP A 57 40.25 -27.44 -31.77
CA ASP A 57 41.51 -27.17 -32.43
C ASP A 57 41.41 -27.38 -33.95
N HIS A 58 40.52 -28.27 -34.39
CA HIS A 58 40.20 -28.52 -35.80
C HIS A 58 39.66 -27.31 -36.56
N LEU A 59 39.10 -26.30 -35.88
CA LEU A 59 38.65 -25.06 -36.52
C LEU A 59 39.79 -24.06 -36.74
N THR A 60 40.96 -24.32 -36.17
CA THR A 60 42.14 -23.43 -36.25
C THR A 60 43.21 -23.96 -37.20
N GLU A 61 43.06 -25.20 -37.67
CA GLU A 61 43.94 -25.80 -38.68
C GLU A 61 43.77 -25.09 -40.03
N PRO A 62 44.86 -24.78 -40.76
CA PRO A 62 44.76 -24.13 -42.06
C PRO A 62 44.16 -25.09 -43.10
N ASP A 63 43.28 -24.58 -43.98
CA ASP A 63 42.54 -25.36 -44.98
C ASP A 63 43.41 -26.28 -45.85
N ASN A 64 44.68 -25.90 -46.07
CA ASN A 64 45.63 -26.65 -46.90
C ASN A 64 46.13 -27.96 -46.24
N ALA A 65 45.96 -28.13 -44.92
CA ALA A 65 46.43 -29.32 -44.20
C ALA A 65 45.62 -30.59 -44.56
N MET A 66 44.41 -30.43 -45.12
CA MET A 66 43.58 -31.56 -45.52
C MET A 66 43.92 -32.15 -46.90
N GLU A 67 44.58 -31.38 -47.78
CA GLU A 67 44.91 -31.82 -49.15
C GLU A 67 46.04 -32.85 -49.19
N GLU A 68 46.86 -32.91 -48.14
CA GLU A 68 48.02 -33.80 -48.04
C GLU A 68 47.70 -35.16 -47.36
N LEU A 69 46.49 -35.33 -46.81
CA LEU A 69 46.10 -36.53 -46.07
C LEU A 69 45.79 -37.72 -46.99
N MET A 70 46.24 -38.91 -46.60
CA MET A 70 45.84 -40.15 -47.24
C MET A 70 44.34 -40.41 -47.06
N ARG A 71 43.74 -41.14 -48.00
CA ARG A 71 42.30 -41.46 -47.97
C ARG A 71 41.83 -42.09 -46.66
N GLU A 72 42.67 -42.93 -46.04
CA GLU A 72 42.36 -43.58 -44.77
C GLU A 72 42.37 -42.59 -43.60
N GLU A 73 43.35 -41.69 -43.56
CA GLU A 73 43.48 -40.64 -42.54
C GLU A 73 42.32 -39.63 -42.64
N LEU A 74 41.87 -39.34 -43.87
CA LEU A 74 40.71 -38.48 -44.11
C LEU A 74 39.41 -39.08 -43.55
N VAL A 75 39.23 -40.40 -43.66
CA VAL A 75 38.06 -41.10 -43.09
C VAL A 75 38.09 -41.08 -41.57
N GLU A 76 39.27 -41.28 -40.97
CA GLU A 76 39.45 -41.20 -39.52
C GLU A 76 39.20 -39.79 -39.00
N TYR A 77 39.72 -38.77 -39.68
CA TYR A 77 39.47 -37.37 -39.38
C TYR A 77 37.97 -37.03 -39.44
N ALA A 78 37.28 -37.46 -40.50
CA ALA A 78 35.84 -37.25 -40.64
C ALA A 78 35.04 -37.93 -39.50
N MET A 79 35.44 -39.13 -39.09
CA MET A 79 34.83 -39.83 -37.95
C MET A 79 35.06 -39.09 -36.63
N LYS A 80 36.28 -38.58 -36.40
CA LYS A 80 36.61 -37.78 -35.22
C LYS A 80 35.79 -36.49 -35.18
N MET A 81 35.76 -35.73 -36.27
CA MET A 81 34.99 -34.49 -36.39
C MET A 81 33.48 -34.73 -36.18
N LYS A 82 32.94 -35.85 -36.70
CA LYS A 82 31.55 -36.24 -36.45
C LYS A 82 31.31 -36.55 -34.96
N GLY A 83 32.27 -37.15 -34.28
CA GLY A 83 32.25 -37.37 -32.83
C GLY A 83 32.23 -36.05 -32.05
N ASP A 84 33.13 -35.12 -32.39
CA ASP A 84 33.21 -33.81 -31.77
C ASP A 84 31.95 -32.98 -32.00
N LEU A 85 31.37 -33.02 -33.20
CA LEU A 85 30.09 -32.37 -33.49
C LEU A 85 28.94 -32.97 -32.67
N ARG A 86 28.93 -34.28 -32.45
CA ARG A 86 27.95 -34.92 -31.58
C ARG A 86 28.12 -34.47 -30.13
N ASN A 87 29.35 -34.37 -29.65
CA ASN A 87 29.67 -33.87 -28.31
C ASN A 87 29.24 -32.41 -28.14
N SER A 88 29.49 -31.55 -29.14
CA SER A 88 29.11 -30.14 -29.10
C SER A 88 27.59 -29.98 -29.09
N GLN A 89 26.87 -30.77 -29.89
CA GLN A 89 25.41 -30.80 -29.87
C GLN A 89 24.86 -31.21 -28.50
N GLN A 90 25.49 -32.20 -27.84
CA GLN A 90 25.08 -32.61 -26.48
C GLN A 90 25.33 -31.51 -25.45
N GLN A 91 26.46 -30.81 -25.53
CA GLN A 91 26.79 -29.67 -24.68
C GLN A 91 25.80 -28.52 -24.85
N ILE A 92 25.46 -28.17 -26.09
CA ILE A 92 24.46 -27.12 -26.39
C ILE A 92 23.12 -27.49 -25.77
N ARG A 93 22.61 -28.71 -26.05
CA ARG A 93 21.33 -29.16 -25.48
C ARG A 93 21.33 -29.14 -23.95
N ALA A 94 22.43 -29.56 -23.32
CA ALA A 94 22.53 -29.52 -21.87
C ALA A 94 22.49 -28.08 -21.32
N ARG A 95 23.16 -27.14 -21.99
CA ARG A 95 23.15 -25.72 -21.63
C ARG A 95 21.78 -25.09 -21.85
N ASP A 96 21.10 -25.42 -22.94
CA ASP A 96 19.75 -24.89 -23.23
C ASP A 96 18.77 -25.26 -22.10
N VAL A 97 18.80 -26.52 -21.65
CA VAL A 97 17.96 -26.97 -20.53
C VAL A 97 18.27 -26.21 -19.22
N ILE A 98 19.54 -25.92 -18.95
CA ILE A 98 19.96 -25.13 -17.77
C ILE A 98 19.48 -23.67 -17.90
N ILE A 99 19.57 -23.08 -19.08
CA ILE A 99 19.10 -21.71 -19.33
C ILE A 99 17.59 -21.64 -19.18
N GLU A 100 16.85 -22.61 -19.73
CA GLU A 100 15.40 -22.71 -19.59
C GLU A 100 14.96 -22.84 -18.12
N SER A 101 15.66 -23.66 -17.33
CA SER A 101 15.35 -23.82 -15.90
C SER A 101 15.64 -22.53 -15.11
N ALA A 102 16.75 -21.85 -15.42
CA ALA A 102 17.11 -20.56 -14.83
C ALA A 102 16.07 -19.48 -15.16
N HIS A 103 15.69 -19.35 -16.43
CA HIS A 103 14.66 -18.40 -16.87
C HIS A 103 13.31 -18.68 -16.21
N THR A 104 12.90 -19.95 -16.12
CA THR A 104 11.66 -20.34 -15.45
C THR A 104 11.67 -19.90 -13.99
N THR A 105 12.80 -20.09 -13.30
CA THR A 105 12.95 -19.69 -11.89
C THR A 105 12.87 -18.16 -11.72
N ILE A 106 13.50 -17.40 -12.62
CA ILE A 106 13.42 -15.93 -12.63
C ILE A 106 11.98 -15.45 -12.81
N VAL A 107 11.24 -16.03 -13.77
CA VAL A 107 9.83 -15.68 -14.01
C VAL A 107 8.99 -15.95 -12.75
N VAL A 108 9.17 -17.09 -12.10
CA VAL A 108 8.47 -17.42 -10.85
C VAL A 108 8.80 -16.44 -9.72
N GLN A 109 10.07 -16.05 -9.59
CA GLN A 109 10.49 -15.06 -8.59
C GLN A 109 9.89 -13.68 -8.85
N ASN A 110 9.88 -13.23 -10.11
CA ASN A 110 9.27 -11.96 -10.48
C ASN A 110 7.77 -11.93 -10.18
N LEU A 111 7.04 -12.98 -10.54
CA LEU A 111 5.60 -13.08 -10.25
C LEU A 111 5.30 -13.07 -8.75
N PHE A 112 6.14 -13.70 -7.93
CA PHE A 112 6.01 -13.64 -6.48
C PHE A 112 6.23 -12.22 -5.95
N VAL A 113 7.31 -11.55 -6.40
CA VAL A 113 7.63 -10.18 -5.97
C VAL A 113 6.51 -9.22 -6.34
N GLU A 114 5.95 -9.36 -7.54
CA GLU A 114 4.81 -8.57 -7.98
C GLU A 114 3.60 -8.77 -7.05
N LYS A 115 3.23 -10.02 -6.76
CA LYS A 115 2.12 -10.29 -5.83
C LYS A 115 2.40 -9.83 -4.40
N GLN A 116 3.63 -9.93 -3.93
CA GLN A 116 4.02 -9.41 -2.62
C GLN A 116 3.88 -7.89 -2.59
N SER A 117 4.34 -7.20 -3.65
CA SER A 117 4.20 -5.76 -3.82
C SER A 117 2.73 -5.34 -3.78
N GLN A 118 1.87 -6.00 -4.58
CA GLN A 118 0.41 -5.79 -4.56
C GLN A 118 -0.19 -6.00 -3.16
N ALA A 119 0.19 -7.06 -2.46
CA ALA A 119 -0.29 -7.33 -1.11
C ALA A 119 0.16 -6.27 -0.09
N LEU A 120 1.38 -5.73 -0.24
CA LEU A 120 1.90 -4.64 0.58
C LEU A 120 1.15 -3.34 0.30
N HIS A 121 0.97 -2.98 -0.96
CA HIS A 121 0.23 -1.78 -1.36
C HIS A 121 -1.20 -1.78 -0.83
N VAL A 122 -1.91 -2.91 -0.90
CA VAL A 122 -3.25 -3.05 -0.30
C VAL A 122 -3.22 -2.85 1.22
N LYS A 123 -2.15 -3.24 1.91
CA LYS A 123 -2.01 -3.03 3.36
C LYS A 123 -1.66 -1.58 3.70
N GLU A 124 -0.78 -0.96 2.92
CA GLU A 124 -0.36 0.42 3.06
C GLU A 124 -1.53 1.38 2.80
N THR A 125 -2.29 1.16 1.73
CA THR A 125 -3.45 2.01 1.38
C THR A 125 -4.67 1.82 2.29
N LYS A 126 -4.79 0.68 2.99
CA LYS A 126 -5.92 0.40 3.90
C LYS A 126 -5.95 1.30 5.14
N LYS A 127 -4.80 1.80 5.59
CA LYS A 127 -4.73 2.76 6.69
C LYS A 127 -4.29 4.11 6.13
N LYS A 128 -5.26 4.92 5.68
CA LYS A 128 -5.04 6.36 5.49
C LYS A 128 -4.88 7.03 6.87
N ASN A 129 -3.77 6.74 7.55
CA ASN A 129 -3.37 7.51 8.71
C ASN A 129 -3.13 8.93 8.22
N LYS A 130 -3.94 9.91 8.69
CA LYS A 130 -3.73 11.35 8.39
C LYS A 130 -2.29 11.84 8.67
N ARG A 131 -1.52 11.08 9.45
CA ARG A 131 -0.12 11.35 9.80
C ARG A 131 0.90 10.87 8.76
N GLU A 132 0.59 9.89 7.91
CA GLU A 132 1.56 9.34 6.95
C GLU A 132 1.47 10.10 5.62
N ILE A 133 2.46 10.98 5.39
CA ILE A 133 2.58 11.92 4.26
C ILE A 133 3.05 11.22 2.97
N LEU A 134 3.09 9.89 2.94
CA LEU A 134 3.54 9.21 1.74
C LEU A 134 2.35 9.13 0.78
N PRO A 135 2.38 9.79 -0.40
CA PRO A 135 1.44 9.50 -1.47
C PRO A 135 1.74 8.08 -1.98
N MET A 136 1.22 7.08 -1.27
CA MET A 136 1.41 5.66 -1.56
C MET A 136 0.48 5.18 -2.68
N ASP A 137 0.14 6.03 -3.65
CA ASP A 137 -0.65 5.56 -4.80
C ASP A 137 0.22 4.74 -5.76
N SER A 138 1.54 5.00 -5.82
CA SER A 138 2.49 4.21 -6.60
C SER A 138 3.36 3.30 -5.72
N PHE A 139 3.59 2.08 -6.22
CA PHE A 139 4.50 1.10 -5.61
C PHE A 139 5.90 1.68 -5.48
N GLY A 140 6.42 1.78 -4.26
CA GLY A 140 7.81 2.18 -4.00
C GLY A 140 8.15 3.58 -4.52
N CYS A 141 7.76 4.62 -3.80
CA CYS A 141 8.11 5.98 -4.20
C CYS A 141 9.57 6.31 -3.79
N HIS A 142 10.40 6.72 -4.75
CA HIS A 142 11.70 7.29 -4.45
C HIS A 142 11.51 8.65 -3.76
N LEU A 143 12.08 8.81 -2.56
CA LEU A 143 11.94 10.03 -1.74
C LEU A 143 12.52 11.30 -2.40
N THR A 144 13.25 11.13 -3.51
CA THR A 144 13.85 12.20 -4.31
C THR A 144 13.02 12.57 -5.54
N ASN A 145 11.96 11.82 -5.86
CA ASN A 145 11.13 12.12 -7.03
C ASN A 145 10.45 13.50 -6.85
N PRO A 146 10.50 14.41 -7.84
CA PRO A 146 9.80 15.69 -7.77
C PRO A 146 8.31 15.57 -7.45
N GLU A 147 7.64 14.50 -7.89
CA GLU A 147 6.23 14.21 -7.56
C GLU A 147 6.02 14.01 -6.06
N PHE A 148 6.95 13.32 -5.41
CA PHE A 148 6.94 13.10 -3.96
C PHE A 148 7.12 14.41 -3.19
N ILE A 149 8.05 15.25 -3.65
CA ILE A 149 8.32 16.56 -3.06
C ILE A 149 7.07 17.44 -3.18
N ALA A 150 6.43 17.48 -4.36
CA ALA A 150 5.20 18.24 -4.58
C ALA A 150 4.04 17.76 -3.68
N ALA A 151 3.85 16.44 -3.57
CA ALA A 151 2.82 15.87 -2.72
C ALA A 151 3.06 16.17 -1.23
N LYS A 152 4.32 16.17 -0.77
CA LYS A 152 4.68 16.55 0.60
C LYS A 152 4.33 18.00 0.88
N VAL A 153 4.66 18.91 -0.04
CA VAL A 153 4.35 20.34 0.08
C VAL A 153 2.84 20.57 0.16
N GLU A 154 2.03 19.91 -0.68
CA GLU A 154 0.57 20.04 -0.60
C GLU A 154 0.01 19.47 0.71
N ALA A 155 0.56 18.36 1.21
CA ALA A 155 0.16 17.79 2.49
C ALA A 155 0.47 18.73 3.68
N GLU A 156 1.60 19.45 3.65
CA GLU A 156 1.93 20.49 4.61
C GLU A 156 0.92 21.65 4.52
N ARG A 157 0.62 22.12 3.30
CA ARG A 157 -0.36 23.19 3.07
C ARG A 157 -1.76 22.84 3.61
N LEU A 158 -2.22 21.60 3.41
CA LEU A 158 -3.50 21.13 3.94
C LEU A 158 -3.52 21.08 5.47
N ARG A 159 -2.40 20.77 6.13
CA ARG A 159 -2.29 20.81 7.59
C ARG A 159 -2.39 22.23 8.11
N ASP A 160 -1.74 23.18 7.44
CA ASP A 160 -1.81 24.59 7.83
C ASP A 160 -3.25 25.12 7.73
N VAL A 161 -3.96 24.77 6.65
CA VAL A 161 -5.40 25.08 6.52
C VAL A 161 -6.22 24.44 7.64
N GLU A 162 -5.98 23.17 7.98
CA GLU A 162 -6.71 22.50 9.07
C GLU A 162 -6.44 23.14 10.44
N ILE A 163 -5.22 23.61 10.69
CA ILE A 163 -4.86 24.35 11.91
C ILE A 163 -5.60 25.67 11.98
N VAL A 164 -5.62 26.44 10.89
CA VAL A 164 -6.33 27.71 10.79
C VAL A 164 -7.84 27.52 10.98
N ASP A 165 -8.43 26.50 10.35
CA ASP A 165 -9.86 26.20 10.50
C ASP A 165 -10.22 25.77 11.92
N LYS A 166 -9.35 25.01 12.60
CA LYS A 166 -9.55 24.67 14.02
C LYS A 166 -9.51 25.90 14.92
N ALA A 167 -8.59 26.83 14.66
CA ALA A 167 -8.50 28.08 15.40
C ALA A 167 -9.76 28.93 15.21
N LYS A 168 -10.24 29.08 13.96
CA LYS A 168 -11.50 29.78 13.67
C LYS A 168 -12.70 29.16 14.37
N ARG A 169 -12.82 27.83 14.35
CA ARG A 169 -13.92 27.13 15.06
C ARG A 169 -13.87 27.35 16.57
N ALA A 170 -12.69 27.47 17.16
CA ALA A 170 -12.55 27.76 18.59
C ALA A 170 -12.97 29.22 18.90
N GLU A 171 -12.58 30.17 18.05
CA GLU A 171 -13.01 31.57 18.16
C GLU A 171 -14.53 31.70 18.03
N ASP A 172 -15.14 31.07 17.02
CA ASP A 172 -16.59 31.06 16.82
C ASP A 172 -17.34 30.47 18.02
N GLN A 173 -16.78 29.43 18.67
CA GLN A 173 -17.35 28.83 19.87
C GLN A 173 -17.32 29.78 21.07
N GLU A 174 -16.22 30.52 21.27
CA GLU A 174 -16.12 31.51 22.34
C GLU A 174 -17.08 32.69 22.09
N VAL A 175 -17.20 33.17 20.85
CA VAL A 175 -18.18 34.20 20.48
C VAL A 175 -19.61 33.72 20.74
N ALA A 176 -19.95 32.50 20.33
CA ALA A 176 -21.28 31.93 20.56
C ALA A 176 -21.58 31.73 22.05
N LYS A 177 -20.57 31.37 22.85
CA LYS A 177 -20.70 31.25 24.32
C LYS A 177 -20.92 32.61 24.97
N ALA A 178 -20.13 33.63 24.59
CA ALA A 178 -20.30 35.00 25.08
C ALA A 178 -21.69 35.57 24.73
N MET A 179 -22.18 35.35 23.52
CA MET A 179 -23.54 35.75 23.13
C MET A 179 -24.61 35.07 23.98
N LYS A 180 -24.48 33.75 24.23
CA LYS A 180 -25.41 33.01 25.10
C LYS A 180 -25.39 33.52 26.53
N ASP A 181 -24.23 33.87 27.08
CA ASP A 181 -24.11 34.35 28.45
C ASP A 181 -24.65 35.78 28.60
N ASN A 182 -24.39 36.67 27.65
CA ASN A 182 -25.00 38.00 27.59
C ASN A 182 -26.55 37.90 27.53
N LEU A 183 -27.08 36.98 26.73
CA LEU A 183 -28.52 36.76 26.63
C LEU A 183 -29.13 36.25 27.95
N LYS A 184 -28.40 35.39 28.69
CA LYS A 184 -28.83 34.94 30.02
C LYS A 184 -28.84 36.09 31.02
N GLN A 185 -27.78 36.89 31.07
CA GLN A 185 -27.68 38.02 32.00
C GLN A 185 -28.81 39.03 31.79
N TRP A 186 -29.04 39.41 30.52
CA TRP A 186 -30.15 40.28 30.16
C TRP A 186 -31.51 39.68 30.57
N TRP A 187 -31.70 38.38 30.38
CA TRP A 187 -32.94 37.70 30.77
C TRP A 187 -33.15 37.64 32.30
N GLU A 188 -32.08 37.49 33.09
CA GLU A 188 -32.16 37.60 34.55
C GLU A 188 -32.58 39.00 35.00
N GLN A 189 -32.03 40.06 34.39
CA GLN A 189 -32.43 41.45 34.66
C GLN A 189 -33.92 41.66 34.35
N VAL A 190 -34.38 41.24 33.17
CA VAL A 190 -35.80 41.33 32.79
C VAL A 190 -36.71 40.55 33.76
N LYS A 191 -36.26 39.41 34.29
CA LYS A 191 -37.02 38.65 35.29
C LYS A 191 -37.12 39.40 36.62
N ALA A 192 -36.04 40.05 37.06
CA ALA A 192 -35.99 40.84 38.28
C ALA A 192 -36.88 42.08 38.18
N ASP A 193 -36.77 42.84 37.08
CA ASP A 193 -37.60 44.03 36.83
C ASP A 193 -39.10 43.67 36.75
N HIS A 194 -39.43 42.51 36.19
CA HIS A 194 -40.81 42.04 36.19
C HIS A 194 -41.30 41.66 37.59
N ALA A 195 -40.45 41.09 38.44
CA ALA A 195 -40.81 40.73 39.80
C ALA A 195 -41.15 41.98 40.62
N THR A 196 -40.31 43.01 40.57
CA THR A 196 -40.57 44.31 41.23
C THR A 196 -41.83 44.98 40.69
N THR A 197 -42.06 44.94 39.37
CA THR A 197 -43.28 45.49 38.76
C THR A 197 -44.54 44.75 39.23
N VAL A 198 -44.46 43.42 39.43
CA VAL A 198 -45.58 42.63 39.96
C VAL A 198 -45.82 42.89 41.44
N GLU A 199 -44.77 43.11 42.24
CA GLU A 199 -44.88 43.52 43.65
C GLU A 199 -45.58 44.88 43.77
N LEU A 200 -45.11 45.90 43.05
CA LEU A 200 -45.76 47.21 43.00
C LEU A 200 -47.22 47.14 42.52
N TRP A 201 -47.52 46.23 41.59
CA TRP A 201 -48.88 46.00 41.13
C TRP A 201 -49.76 45.36 42.23
N LYS A 202 -49.22 44.40 43.00
CA LYS A 202 -49.94 43.79 44.13
C LYS A 202 -50.24 44.84 45.20
N GLU A 203 -49.26 45.64 45.59
CA GLU A 203 -49.44 46.73 46.56
C GLU A 203 -50.53 47.70 46.12
N LYS A 204 -50.50 48.13 44.85
CA LYS A 204 -51.58 48.99 44.28
C LYS A 204 -52.94 48.30 44.28
N CYS A 205 -53.00 47.00 43.99
CA CYS A 205 -54.27 46.26 44.02
C CYS A 205 -54.81 46.10 45.45
N GLU A 206 -53.93 45.92 46.45
CA GLU A 206 -54.30 45.85 47.86
C GLU A 206 -54.90 47.18 48.33
N ILE A 207 -54.26 48.32 47.99
CA ILE A 207 -54.78 49.66 48.26
C ILE A 207 -56.17 49.86 47.63
N LEU A 208 -56.30 49.58 46.32
CA LEU A 208 -57.59 49.75 45.62
C LEU A 208 -58.70 48.81 46.14
N THR A 209 -58.33 47.64 46.66
CA THR A 209 -59.28 46.72 47.29
C THR A 209 -59.73 47.25 48.65
N ALA A 210 -58.83 47.86 49.43
CA ALA A 210 -59.17 48.53 50.68
C ALA A 210 -60.09 49.73 50.47
N ASP A 211 -59.93 50.45 49.35
CA ASP A 211 -60.80 51.58 48.94
C ASP A 211 -62.18 51.14 48.39
N GLY A 212 -62.49 49.83 48.40
CA GLY A 212 -63.80 49.31 48.01
C GLY A 212 -64.02 49.17 46.49
N VAL A 213 -62.96 49.24 45.69
CA VAL A 213 -63.06 49.06 44.23
C VAL A 213 -63.41 47.61 43.90
N LEU A 214 -64.47 47.42 43.10
CA LEU A 214 -64.88 46.11 42.59
C LEU A 214 -63.71 45.43 41.84
N LYS A 215 -63.49 44.14 42.09
CA LYS A 215 -62.41 43.33 41.48
C LYS A 215 -62.32 43.41 39.95
N LYS A 216 -63.43 43.73 39.27
CA LYS A 216 -63.48 43.91 37.80
C LYS A 216 -62.74 45.17 37.31
N ASN A 217 -62.55 46.16 38.18
CA ASN A 217 -61.91 47.45 37.86
C ASN A 217 -60.45 47.53 38.34
N LEU A 218 -59.89 46.43 38.86
CA LEU A 218 -58.48 46.38 39.23
C LEU A 218 -57.58 46.41 37.98
N PRO A 219 -56.40 47.05 38.06
CA PRO A 219 -55.47 47.07 36.94
C PRO A 219 -55.06 45.65 36.54
N LYS A 220 -54.92 45.41 35.24
CA LYS A 220 -54.50 44.09 34.73
C LYS A 220 -53.08 43.77 35.20
N LYS A 221 -52.83 42.50 35.50
CA LYS A 221 -51.51 42.01 35.90
C LYS A 221 -50.49 42.30 34.78
N PRO A 222 -49.29 42.82 35.10
CA PRO A 222 -48.21 42.96 34.15
C PRO A 222 -47.91 41.63 33.45
N VAL A 223 -47.72 41.66 32.14
CA VAL A 223 -47.34 40.48 31.34
C VAL A 223 -45.83 40.46 31.17
N ARG A 224 -45.20 39.32 31.44
CA ARG A 224 -43.75 39.16 31.22
C ARG A 224 -43.47 39.09 29.71
N PRO A 225 -42.48 39.83 29.17
CA PRO A 225 -42.06 39.66 27.78
C PRO A 225 -41.56 38.22 27.54
N LEU A 226 -41.70 37.71 26.32
CA LEU A 226 -41.22 36.37 25.97
C LEU A 226 -39.70 36.37 25.82
N LYS A 227 -39.06 35.25 26.19
CA LYS A 227 -37.61 35.10 25.99
C LYS A 227 -37.31 35.07 24.49
N PRO A 228 -36.42 35.95 23.98
CA PRO A 228 -35.98 35.88 22.60
C PRO A 228 -35.24 34.56 22.34
N LYS A 229 -35.48 33.96 21.17
CA LYS A 229 -34.74 32.79 20.72
C LYS A 229 -33.36 33.24 20.23
N PRO A 230 -32.28 32.52 20.57
CA PRO A 230 -31.00 32.78 19.93
C PRO A 230 -31.09 32.55 18.42
N PRO A 231 -30.34 33.29 17.60
CA PRO A 231 -30.17 32.99 16.18
C PRO A 231 -29.48 31.65 15.96
#